data_AF-A0A941FMP4-F1
#
_entry.id   AF-A0A941FMP4-F1
#
_cell.length_a   1.000
_cell.length_b   1.000
_cell.length_c   1.000
_cell.angle_alpha   90.00
_cell.angle_beta   90.00
_cell.angle_gamma   90.00
#
_symmetry.space_group_name_H-M   'P 1'
#
loop_
_entity.id
_entity.type
_entity.pdbx_description
1 polymer ?
#
loop_
_entity_poly.entity_id
_entity_poly.type
_entity_poly.pdbx_seq_one_letter_code
_entity_poly.pdbx_strand_id
1 'polypeptide(L)'
;MKIYEAETLTVATKSRAKQYEDLKKEVAALKKEFQGIVGLDNEFQGAGATAIKSFYEAQIEVADAWMELFTTQISFLEGIPGSLEEADLSGNTVVEVPFLDGEVSNGINKRNRLSMNKRMISKES
;
A
#
# COMPACT_ATOMS: atom_id res chain seq x y z
N MET A 1 -25.95 7.41 -10.67
CA MET A 1 -25.73 7.09 -9.25
C MET A 1 -25.00 5.76 -9.17
N LYS A 2 -23.86 5.69 -8.49
CA LYS A 2 -23.12 4.46 -8.20
C LYS A 2 -23.09 4.27 -6.69
N ILE A 3 -23.14 3.03 -6.23
CA ILE A 3 -22.99 2.70 -4.82
C ILE A 3 -21.50 2.52 -4.56
N TYR A 4 -20.98 3.17 -3.53
CA TYR A 4 -19.64 2.90 -3.03
C TYR A 4 -19.70 1.66 -2.13
N GLU A 5 -18.93 0.64 -2.49
CA GLU A 5 -18.97 -0.67 -1.82
C GLU A 5 -17.89 -0.76 -0.71
N ALA A 6 -18.11 -0.04 0.40
CA ALA A 6 -17.19 0.01 1.53
C ALA A 6 -16.90 -1.40 2.12
N GLU A 7 -17.93 -2.24 2.20
CA GLU A 7 -17.83 -3.61 2.72
C GLU A 7 -16.97 -4.49 1.80
N THR A 8 -17.23 -4.47 0.49
CA THR A 8 -16.45 -5.21 -0.51
C THR A 8 -14.97 -4.81 -0.42
N LEU A 9 -14.68 -3.51 -0.33
CA LEU A 9 -13.31 -3.02 -0.17
C LEU A 9 -12.67 -3.52 1.13
N THR A 10 -13.40 -3.44 2.25
CA THR A 10 -12.90 -3.90 3.56
C THR A 10 -12.59 -5.40 3.57
N VAL A 11 -13.44 -6.21 2.95
CA VAL A 11 -13.20 -7.66 2.81
C VAL A 11 -11.97 -7.90 1.94
N ALA A 12 -11.85 -7.19 0.81
CA ALA A 12 -10.73 -7.34 -0.11
C ALA A 12 -9.39 -6.95 0.54
N THR A 13 -9.34 -5.86 1.30
CA THR A 13 -8.10 -5.40 1.96
C THR A 13 -7.67 -6.36 3.07
N LYS A 14 -8.60 -6.87 3.88
CA LYS A 14 -8.31 -7.91 4.89
C LYS A 14 -7.82 -9.21 4.24
N SER A 15 -8.48 -9.65 3.17
CA SER A 15 -8.06 -10.84 2.43
C SER A 15 -6.65 -10.69 1.87
N ARG A 16 -6.33 -9.52 1.29
CA ARG A 16 -4.99 -9.23 0.76
C ARG A 16 -3.94 -9.14 1.87
N ALA A 17 -4.25 -8.54 3.01
CA ALA A 17 -3.34 -8.47 4.16
C ALA A 17 -2.95 -9.88 4.61
N LYS A 18 -3.94 -10.79 4.74
CA LYS A 18 -3.70 -12.20 5.08
C LYS A 18 -2.77 -12.91 4.09
N GLN A 19 -2.93 -12.66 2.79
CA GLN A 19 -2.03 -13.23 1.78
C GLN A 19 -0.58 -12.77 1.96
N TYR A 20 -0.37 -11.50 2.35
CA TYR A 20 0.97 -11.01 2.67
C TYR A 20 1.53 -11.59 3.96
N GLU A 21 0.69 -11.85 4.97
CA GLU A 21 1.12 -12.56 6.18
C GLU A 21 1.63 -13.97 5.85
N ASP A 22 0.92 -14.69 4.99
CA ASP A 22 1.28 -16.04 4.59
C ASP A 22 2.55 -16.04 3.72
N LEU A 23 2.66 -15.12 2.75
CA LEU A 23 3.88 -14.95 1.97
C LEU A 23 5.09 -14.56 2.84
N LYS A 24 4.88 -13.72 3.87
CA LYS A 24 5.93 -13.36 4.82
C LYS A 24 6.44 -14.58 5.60
N LYS A 25 5.55 -15.51 5.99
CA LYS A 25 5.96 -16.78 6.63
C LYS A 25 6.75 -17.66 5.68
N GLU A 26 6.33 -17.77 4.42
CA GLU A 26 7.03 -18.54 3.39
C GLU A 26 8.44 -17.98 3.13
N VAL A 27 8.58 -16.67 2.98
CA VAL A 27 9.89 -16.02 2.80
C VAL A 27 10.76 -16.14 4.04
N ALA A 28 10.20 -16.06 5.25
CA ALA A 28 10.96 -16.30 6.48
C ALA A 28 11.49 -17.74 6.57
N ALA A 29 10.69 -18.73 6.14
CA ALA A 29 11.15 -20.11 6.06
C ALA A 29 12.26 -20.27 5.00
N LEU A 30 12.10 -19.68 3.82
CA LEU A 30 13.11 -19.71 2.76
C LEU A 30 14.44 -19.06 3.21
N LYS A 31 14.37 -17.91 3.88
CA LYS A 31 15.54 -17.23 4.46
C LYS A 31 16.28 -18.15 5.44
N LYS A 32 15.56 -18.92 6.25
CA LYS A 32 16.17 -19.88 7.19
C LYS A 32 16.93 -20.98 6.47
N GLU A 33 16.41 -21.48 5.35
CA GLU A 33 17.12 -22.47 4.52
C GLU A 33 18.41 -21.87 3.93
N PHE A 34 18.38 -20.62 3.45
CA PHE A 34 19.58 -19.93 2.98
C PHE A 34 20.63 -19.78 4.09
N GLN A 35 20.21 -19.40 5.30
CA GLN A 35 21.10 -19.32 6.46
C GLN A 35 21.71 -20.68 6.82
N GLY A 36 20.94 -21.76 6.66
CA GLY A 36 21.42 -23.13 6.81
C GLY A 36 22.58 -23.43 5.86
N ILE A 37 22.46 -23.07 4.58
CA ILE A 37 23.51 -23.28 3.57
C ILE A 37 24.77 -22.47 3.88
N VAL A 38 24.60 -21.19 4.24
CA VAL A 38 25.72 -20.30 4.61
C VAL A 38 26.49 -20.86 5.81
N GLY A 39 25.77 -21.42 6.79
CA GLY A 39 26.35 -22.00 8.01
C GLY A 39 27.03 -23.38 7.87
N LEU A 40 27.10 -23.98 6.67
CA LEU A 40 27.76 -25.27 6.44
C LEU A 40 29.29 -25.13 6.42
N ASP A 41 29.94 -24.87 7.55
CA ASP A 41 31.37 -24.56 7.61
C ASP A 41 32.27 -25.69 7.11
N ASN A 42 32.36 -26.80 7.87
CA ASN A 42 33.28 -27.90 7.54
C ASN A 42 32.74 -28.84 6.46
N GLU A 43 31.44 -28.78 6.20
CA GLU A 43 30.72 -29.67 5.28
C GLU A 43 30.67 -29.11 3.85
N PHE A 44 30.95 -27.81 3.68
CA PHE A 44 30.87 -27.15 2.38
C PHE A 44 32.01 -26.14 2.18
N GLN A 45 33.09 -26.61 1.54
CA GLN A 45 34.39 -25.91 1.45
C GLN A 45 34.95 -25.81 0.02
N GLY A 46 35.98 -24.98 -0.13
CA GLY A 46 36.63 -24.67 -1.40
C GLY A 46 36.05 -23.42 -2.08
N ALA A 47 36.75 -22.90 -3.09
CA ALA A 47 36.38 -21.64 -3.74
C ALA A 47 34.96 -21.62 -4.32
N GLY A 48 34.49 -22.76 -4.86
CA GLY A 48 33.12 -22.91 -5.34
C GLY A 48 32.08 -22.84 -4.22
N ALA A 49 32.35 -23.47 -3.07
CA ALA A 49 31.48 -23.40 -1.90
C ALA A 49 31.41 -21.97 -1.35
N THR A 50 32.54 -21.26 -1.28
CA THR A 50 32.58 -19.85 -0.90
C THR A 50 31.69 -19.00 -1.81
N ALA A 51 31.78 -19.17 -3.13
CA ALA A 51 30.96 -18.42 -4.07
C ALA A 51 29.45 -18.71 -3.89
N ILE A 52 29.08 -19.97 -3.66
CA ILE A 52 27.68 -20.35 -3.43
C ILE A 52 27.16 -19.79 -2.10
N LYS A 53 27.96 -19.82 -1.02
CA LYS A 53 27.58 -19.20 0.26
C LYS A 53 27.35 -17.70 0.12
N SER A 54 28.26 -16.99 -0.54
CA SER A 54 28.09 -15.55 -0.78
C SER A 54 26.87 -15.21 -1.63
N PHE A 55 26.49 -16.08 -2.57
CA PHE A 55 25.22 -15.93 -3.28
C PHE A 55 24.01 -16.00 -2.32
N TYR A 56 23.98 -16.99 -1.43
CA TYR A 56 22.89 -17.13 -0.46
C TYR A 56 22.89 -16.06 0.63
N GLU A 57 24.06 -15.53 1.02
CA GLU A 57 24.17 -14.33 1.86
C GLU A 57 23.45 -13.14 1.21
N ALA A 58 23.70 -12.89 -0.08
CA ALA A 58 23.01 -11.84 -0.81
C ALA A 58 21.49 -12.10 -0.91
N GLN A 59 21.07 -13.37 -1.08
CA GLN A 59 19.63 -13.70 -1.11
C GLN A 59 18.95 -13.53 0.26
N ILE A 60 19.68 -13.67 1.37
CA ILE A 60 19.15 -13.38 2.72
C ILE A 60 18.79 -11.89 2.84
N GLU A 61 19.64 -10.99 2.35
CA GLU A 61 19.36 -9.55 2.33
C GLU A 61 18.14 -9.21 1.47
N VAL A 62 18.00 -9.87 0.32
CA VAL A 62 16.81 -9.74 -0.53
C VAL A 62 15.55 -10.23 0.20
N ALA A 63 15.63 -11.34 0.92
CA ALA A 63 14.51 -11.85 1.71
C ALA A 63 14.10 -10.87 2.83
N ASP A 64 15.06 -10.18 3.45
CA ASP A 64 14.78 -9.12 4.43
C ASP A 64 14.00 -7.96 3.81
N ALA A 65 14.43 -7.47 2.64
CA ALA A 65 13.73 -6.40 1.94
C ALA A 65 12.28 -6.80 1.57
N TRP A 66 12.05 -8.05 1.17
CA TRP A 66 10.70 -8.56 0.94
C TRP A 66 9.86 -8.59 2.22
N MET A 67 10.43 -9.05 3.34
CA MET A 67 9.72 -9.06 4.62
C MET A 67 9.33 -7.65 5.09
N GLU A 68 10.18 -6.65 4.87
CA GLU A 68 9.87 -5.24 5.15
C GLU A 68 8.73 -4.72 4.27
N LEU A 69 8.76 -5.02 2.97
CA LEU A 69 7.69 -4.68 2.04
C LEU A 69 6.35 -5.29 2.48
N PHE A 70 6.33 -6.57 2.82
CA PHE A 70 5.10 -7.25 3.26
C PHE A 70 4.57 -6.65 4.56
N THR A 71 5.46 -6.34 5.51
CA THR A 71 5.08 -5.68 6.76
C THR A 71 4.41 -4.34 6.48
N THR A 72 5.01 -3.52 5.63
CA THR A 72 4.47 -2.21 5.23
C THR A 72 3.11 -2.35 4.56
N GLN A 73 2.98 -3.33 3.65
CA GLN A 73 1.75 -3.56 2.91
C GLN A 73 0.62 -4.08 3.79
N ILE A 74 0.93 -4.96 4.76
CA ILE A 74 -0.04 -5.42 5.77
C ILE A 74 -0.56 -4.22 6.56
N SER A 75 0.34 -3.41 7.14
CA SER A 75 -0.05 -2.23 7.93
C SER A 75 -0.91 -1.25 7.13
N PHE A 76 -0.55 -1.00 5.87
CA PHE A 76 -1.35 -0.16 4.98
C PHE A 76 -2.77 -0.74 4.78
N LEU A 77 -2.88 -2.02 4.41
CA LEU A 77 -4.17 -2.65 4.12
C LEU A 77 -5.07 -2.75 5.35
N GLU A 78 -4.50 -3.06 6.51
CA GLU A 78 -5.22 -3.12 7.79
C GLU A 78 -5.65 -1.75 8.30
N GLY A 79 -4.97 -0.68 7.89
CA GLY A 79 -5.34 0.71 8.21
C GLY A 79 -6.48 1.28 7.37
N ILE A 80 -6.78 0.68 6.20
CA ILE A 80 -7.84 1.18 5.31
C ILE A 80 -9.22 1.25 6.00
N PRO A 81 -9.70 0.23 6.72
CA PRO A 81 -11.01 0.30 7.38
C PRO A 81 -11.14 1.49 8.35
N GLY A 82 -10.09 1.78 9.14
CA GLY A 82 -10.08 2.96 10.01
C GLY A 82 -10.09 4.27 9.22
N SER A 83 -9.33 4.33 8.13
CA SER A 83 -9.33 5.50 7.23
C SER A 83 -10.70 5.76 6.59
N LEU A 84 -11.47 4.69 6.33
CA LEU A 84 -12.84 4.82 5.81
C LEU A 84 -13.80 5.36 6.88
N GLU A 85 -13.64 4.95 8.13
CA GLU A 85 -14.43 5.46 9.26
C GLU A 85 -14.16 6.95 9.48
N GLU A 86 -12.89 7.36 9.50
CA GLU A 86 -12.49 8.77 9.64
C GLU A 86 -13.03 9.66 8.50
N ALA A 87 -13.18 9.10 7.31
CA ALA A 87 -13.71 9.79 6.13
C ALA A 87 -15.24 9.79 6.03
N ASP A 88 -15.97 9.18 6.99
CA ASP A 88 -17.42 8.94 6.92
C ASP A 88 -17.84 8.16 5.66
N LEU A 89 -16.96 7.26 5.21
CA LEU A 89 -17.15 6.39 4.04
C LEU A 89 -17.38 4.93 4.43
N SER A 90 -17.43 4.58 5.72
CA SER A 90 -17.59 3.20 6.18
C SER A 90 -18.99 2.62 5.91
N GLY A 91 -20.00 3.46 5.69
CA GLY A 91 -21.39 3.07 5.45
C GLY A 91 -21.79 2.99 3.97
N ASN A 92 -23.10 2.87 3.73
CA ASN A 92 -23.69 2.87 2.38
C ASN A 92 -23.62 4.28 1.76
N THR A 93 -22.47 4.59 1.17
CA THR A 93 -22.24 5.86 0.51
C THR A 93 -22.75 5.81 -0.93
N VAL A 94 -23.57 6.79 -1.29
CA VAL A 94 -24.08 6.96 -2.64
C VAL A 94 -23.24 8.00 -3.37
N VAL A 95 -22.66 7.60 -4.50
CA VAL A 95 -21.81 8.47 -5.32
C VAL A 95 -22.57 8.92 -6.56
N GLU A 96 -22.81 10.21 -6.67
CA GLU A 96 -23.33 10.84 -7.89
C GLU A 96 -22.18 11.22 -8.82
N VAL A 97 -21.76 10.28 -9.65
CA VAL A 97 -20.67 10.49 -10.63
C VAL A 97 -20.87 11.74 -11.52
N PRO A 98 -22.07 12.05 -12.06
CA PRO A 98 -22.28 13.27 -12.83
C PRO A 98 -22.04 14.56 -12.03
N PHE A 99 -22.35 14.55 -10.72
CA PHE A 99 -22.05 15.66 -9.83
C PHE A 99 -20.54 15.80 -9.62
N LEU A 100 -19.82 14.69 -9.41
CA LEU A 100 -18.35 14.72 -9.25
C LEU A 100 -17.62 15.20 -10.51
N ASP A 101 -18.01 14.71 -11.68
CA ASP A 101 -17.32 15.03 -12.94
C ASP A 101 -17.67 16.44 -13.46
N GLY A 102 -18.93 16.87 -13.30
CA GLY A 102 -19.42 18.14 -13.84
C GLY A 102 -19.55 19.24 -12.80
N GLU A 103 -20.37 19.00 -11.78
CA GLU A 103 -20.86 20.04 -10.87
C GLU A 103 -19.81 20.47 -9.83
N VAL A 104 -18.96 19.56 -9.33
CA VAL A 104 -17.87 19.91 -8.40
C VAL A 104 -16.86 20.85 -9.08
N SER A 105 -16.37 20.47 -10.26
CA SER A 105 -15.42 21.28 -11.02
C SER A 105 -16.04 22.64 -11.40
N ASN A 106 -17.29 22.64 -11.87
CA ASN A 106 -18.02 23.88 -12.19
C ASN A 106 -18.24 24.76 -10.95
N GLY A 107 -18.59 24.17 -9.81
CA GLY A 107 -18.76 24.87 -8.54
C GLY A 107 -17.46 25.53 -8.05
N ILE A 108 -16.34 24.81 -8.12
CA ILE A 108 -15.01 25.34 -7.79
C ILE A 108 -14.64 26.50 -8.72
N ASN A 109 -14.83 26.32 -10.02
CA ASN A 109 -14.54 27.34 -11.03
C ASN A 109 -15.39 28.59 -10.82
N LYS A 110 -16.69 28.42 -10.51
CA LYS A 110 -17.61 29.53 -10.22
C LYS A 110 -17.19 30.29 -8.97
N ARG A 111 -16.84 29.58 -7.88
CA ARG A 111 -16.31 30.19 -6.64
C ARG A 111 -15.03 30.98 -6.91
N ASN A 112 -14.10 30.42 -7.68
CA ASN A 112 -12.84 31.08 -8.02
C ASN A 112 -13.09 32.36 -8.83
N ARG A 113 -13.96 32.31 -9.86
CA ARG A 113 -14.38 33.48 -10.64
C ARG A 113 -14.99 34.58 -9.77
N LEU A 114 -15.88 34.22 -8.84
CA LEU A 114 -16.49 35.17 -7.91
C LEU A 114 -15.44 35.83 -7.00
N SER A 115 -14.45 35.06 -6.51
CA SER A 115 -13.37 35.59 -5.68
C SER A 115 -12.39 36.49 -6.44
N MET A 116 -12.16 36.23 -7.73
CA MET A 116 -11.37 37.10 -8.60
C MET A 116 -12.12 38.39 -8.89
N ASN A 117 -13.41 38.31 -9.20
CA ASN A 117 -14.23 39.48 -9.48
C ASN A 117 -14.30 40.42 -8.26
N LYS A 118 -14.51 39.85 -7.06
CA LYS A 118 -14.53 40.62 -5.80
C LYS A 118 -13.20 41.33 -5.52
N ARG A 119 -12.06 40.73 -5.90
CA ARG A 119 -10.72 41.32 -5.77
C ARG A 119 -10.43 42.42 -6.80
N MET A 120 -11.01 42.35 -8.00
CA MET A 120 -10.89 43.44 -8.99
C MET A 120 -11.70 44.65 -8.57
N ILE A 121 -12.95 44.45 -8.13
CA ILE A 121 -13.83 45.53 -7.66
C ILE A 121 -13.19 46.27 -6.47
N SER A 122 -12.53 45.57 -5.54
CA SER A 122 -11.86 46.20 -4.39
C SER A 122 -10.54 46.89 -4.71
N LYS A 123 -10.00 46.75 -5.93
CA LYS A 123 -8.79 47.46 -6.39
C LYS A 123 -9.12 48.71 -7.20
N GLU A 124 -10.35 48.80 -7.70
CA GLU A 124 -10.87 49.95 -8.45
C GLU A 124 -11.67 50.93 -7.56
N SER A 125 -11.84 50.60 -6.27
CA SER A 125 -12.46 51.44 -5.23
C SER A 125 -11.38 52.05 -4.33
#